data_AF-A0A7I9Y4M0-F1
#
_entry.id   AF-A0A7I9Y4M0-F1
#
_cell.length_a   1.000
_cell.length_b   1.000
_cell.length_c   1.000
_cell.angle_alpha   90.00
_cell.angle_beta   90.00
_cell.angle_gamma   90.00
#
_symmetry.space_group_name_H-M   'P 1'
#
loop_
_entity.id
_entity.type
_entity.pdbx_description
1 polymer ?
#
loop_
_entity_poly.entity_id
_entity_poly.type
_entity_poly.pdbx_seq_one_letter_code
_entity_poly.pdbx_strand_id
1 'polypeptide(L)' 'MARTNIEIDDELTAEVMRRFGVTTKKAAVDLALRRLVGAPLTREFLLGLEGIGWAGDLDELRSEQPGELG' A
#
# COMPACT_ATOMS: atom_id res chain seq x y z
N MET A 1 -17.72 9.20 -9.16
CA MET A 1 -17.84 9.23 -7.69
C MET A 1 -19.24 9.69 -7.32
N ALA A 2 -19.87 9.05 -6.34
CA ALA A 2 -21.14 9.49 -5.77
C ALA A 2 -20.91 10.52 -4.65
N ARG A 3 -21.88 11.40 -4.40
CA ARG A 3 -21.85 12.35 -3.29
C ARG A 3 -22.56 11.74 -2.09
N THR A 4 -21.86 11.62 -0.97
CA THR A 4 -22.40 11.05 0.28
C THR A 4 -22.16 12.04 1.41
N ASN A 5 -23.14 12.21 2.29
CA ASN A 5 -23.01 13.04 3.49
C ASN A 5 -22.88 12.11 4.70
N ILE A 6 -21.74 12.17 5.39
CA ILE A 6 -21.42 11.33 6.54
C ILE A 6 -20.78 12.22 7.62
N GLU A 7 -21.02 11.88 8.88
CA GLU A 7 -20.28 12.45 9.99
C GLU A 7 -18.96 11.69 10.15
N ILE A 8 -17.87 12.43 10.31
CA ILE A 8 -16.52 11.91 10.49
C ILE A 8 -15.85 12.68 11.62
N ASP A 9 -15.03 11.98 12.39
CA ASP A 9 -14.26 12.58 13.46
C ASP A 9 -13.17 13.51 12.90
N ASP A 10 -13.19 14.77 13.34
CA ASP A 10 -12.31 15.81 12.84
C ASP A 10 -10.86 15.67 13.34
N GLU A 11 -10.66 15.15 14.54
CA GLU A 11 -9.33 14.90 15.09
C GLU A 11 -8.66 13.74 14.34
N LEU A 12 -9.41 12.67 14.11
CA LEU A 12 -8.97 11.49 13.35
C LEU A 12 -8.67 11.86 11.91
N THR A 13 -9.50 12.71 11.30
CA THR A 13 -9.27 13.21 9.94
C THR A 13 -8.01 14.09 9.89
N ALA A 14 -7.84 14.99 10.86
CA ALA A 14 -6.65 15.83 10.97
C ALA A 14 -5.37 15.00 11.18
N GLU A 15 -5.44 13.92 11.94
CA GLU A 15 -4.35 12.96 12.14
C GLU A 15 -3.92 12.33 10.82
N VAL A 16 -4.87 11.82 10.04
CA VAL A 16 -4.62 11.24 8.71
C VAL A 16 -4.03 12.28 7.78
N MET A 17 -4.60 13.49 7.75
CA MET A 17 -4.10 14.60 6.93
C MET A 17 -2.66 14.95 7.27
N ARG A 18 -2.32 15.04 8.56
CA ARG A 18 -0.97 15.35 9.02
C ARG A 18 0.03 14.22 8.72
N ARG A 19 -0.35 12.96 8.98
CA ARG A 19 0.53 11.80 8.76
C ARG A 19 0.84 11.56 7.28
N PHE A 20 -0.12 11.84 6.40
CA PHE A 20 0.00 11.51 4.98
C PHE A 20 0.08 12.73 4.05
N GLY A 21 0.16 13.94 4.62
CA GLY A 21 0.37 15.18 3.86
C GLY A 21 -0.78 15.56 2.93
N VAL A 22 -2.01 15.10 3.20
CA VAL A 22 -3.18 15.41 2.36
C VAL A 22 -3.92 16.64 2.88
N THR A 23 -4.39 17.48 1.96
CA THR A 23 -4.91 18.83 2.28
C THR A 23 -6.42 18.90 2.45
N THR A 24 -7.15 17.83 2.15
CA THR A 24 -8.62 17.82 2.25
C THR A 24 -9.14 16.59 2.98
N LYS A 25 -10.25 16.74 3.72
CA LYS A 25 -10.97 15.62 4.36
C LYS A 25 -11.35 14.54 3.35
N LYS A 26 -11.76 14.94 2.14
CA LYS A 26 -12.06 14.02 1.03
C LYS A 26 -10.84 13.17 0.65
N ALA A 27 -9.67 13.78 0.51
CA ALA A 27 -8.45 13.06 0.16
C ALA A 27 -8.01 12.11 1.30
N ALA A 28 -8.19 12.52 2.56
CA ALA A 28 -7.95 11.66 3.71
C ALA A 28 -8.85 10.42 3.71
N VAL A 29 -10.16 10.59 3.45
CA VAL A 29 -11.11 9.48 3.36
C VAL A 29 -10.80 8.56 2.18
N ASP A 30 -10.53 9.11 0.99
CA ASP A 30 -10.16 8.31 -0.19
C ASP A 30 -8.89 7.49 0.06
N LEU A 31 -7.87 8.11 0.67
CA LEU A 31 -6.63 7.43 1.04
C LEU A 31 -6.86 6.31 2.06
N ALA A 32 -7.67 6.55 3.09
CA ALA A 32 -8.00 5.56 4.11
C ALA A 32 -8.71 4.35 3.50
N LEU A 33 -9.70 4.59 2.63
CA LEU A 33 -10.42 3.52 1.93
C LEU A 33 -9.48 2.70 1.05
N ARG A 34 -8.64 3.35 0.23
CA ARG A 34 -7.66 2.66 -0.63
C ARG A 34 -6.66 1.82 0.16
N ARG A 35 -6.22 2.31 1.32
CA ARG A 35 -5.36 1.53 2.21
C ARG A 35 -6.08 0.33 2.81
N LEU A 36 -7.35 0.49 3.17
CA LEU A 36 -8.15 -0.57 3.78
C LEU A 36 -8.45 -1.71 2.81
N VAL A 37 -8.77 -1.40 1.55
CA VAL A 37 -8.89 -2.44 0.51
C VAL A 37 -7.53 -3.03 0.10
N GLY A 38 -6.43 -2.39 0.47
CA GLY A 38 -5.07 -2.82 0.15
C GLY A 38 -4.73 -2.72 -1.34
N ALA A 39 -3.51 -3.15 -1.70
CA ALA A 39 -3.26 -3.52 -3.09
C ALA A 39 -4.14 -4.74 -3.40
N PRO A 40 -4.77 -4.82 -4.58
CA PRO A 40 -5.41 -6.04 -5.02
C PRO A 40 -4.31 -7.09 -5.21
N LEU A 41 -3.91 -7.77 -4.15
CA LEU A 41 -3.12 -9.00 -4.22
C LEU A 41 -4.04 -10.15 -4.67
N THR A 42 -4.93 -9.86 -5.62
CA THR A 42 -5.77 -10.86 -6.23
C THR A 42 -4.87 -11.77 -7.05
N ARG A 43 -5.27 -13.03 -7.19
CA ARG A 43 -4.53 -14.00 -7.99
C ARG A 43 -4.31 -13.48 -9.41
N GLU A 44 -5.32 -12.84 -9.98
CA GLU A 44 -5.28 -12.28 -11.34
C GLU A 44 -4.28 -11.13 -11.47
N PHE A 45 -4.22 -10.24 -10.47
CA PHE A 45 -3.24 -9.15 -10.46
C PHE A 45 -1.81 -9.69 -10.35
N LEU A 46 -1.57 -10.64 -9.44
CA LEU A 46 -0.25 -11.25 -9.25
C LEU A 46 0.20 -12.04 -10.48
N LEU A 47 -0.69 -12.79 -11.12
CA LEU A 47 -0.40 -13.46 -12.39
C LEU A 47 -0.15 -12.45 -13.52
N GLY A 48 -0.80 -11.29 -13.51
CA GLY A 48 -0.53 -10.20 -14.45
C GLY A 48 0.85 -9.55 -14.30
N LEU A 49 1.56 -9.80 -13.19
CA LEU A 49 2.96 -9.40 -13.01
C LEU A 49 3.94 -10.39 -13.63
N GLU A 50 3.48 -11.54 -14.15
CA GLU A 50 4.33 -12.48 -14.87
C GLU A 50 4.96 -11.78 -16.09
N GLY A 51 6.28 -11.83 -16.20
CA GLY A 51 7.00 -11.26 -17.34
C GLY A 51 7.41 -9.79 -17.21
N ILE A 52 7.11 -9.10 -16.09
CA ILE A 52 7.62 -7.73 -15.84
C ILE A 52 9.15 -7.68 -15.66
N GLY A 53 9.79 -8.85 -15.61
CA GLY A 53 11.23 -9.01 -15.41
C GLY A 53 11.63 -8.79 -13.96
N TRP A 54 12.69 -9.47 -13.55
CA TRP A 54 13.38 -9.21 -12.30
C TRP A 54 14.87 -9.09 -12.62
N ALA A 55 15.48 -7.96 -12.24
CA ALA A 55 16.83 -7.58 -12.66
C ALA A 55 17.93 -8.01 -11.69
N GLY A 56 17.59 -8.76 -10.63
CA GLY A 56 18.59 -9.28 -9.73
C GLY A 56 19.23 -10.57 -10.25
N ASP A 57 20.29 -11.00 -9.58
CA ASP A 57 20.94 -12.28 -9.83
C ASP A 57 20.45 -13.31 -8.79
N LEU A 58 19.86 -14.41 -9.29
CA LEU A 58 19.36 -15.50 -8.44
C LEU A 58 20.50 -16.29 -7.79
N ASP A 59 21.64 -16.38 -8.45
CA ASP A 59 22.80 -17.11 -7.97
C ASP A 59 23.49 -16.32 -6.86
N GLU A 60 23.55 -14.99 -6.97
CA GLU A 60 24.04 -14.09 -5.91
C GLU A 60 23.22 -14.25 -4.63
N LEU A 61 21.88 -14.16 -4.71
CA LEU A 61 20.99 -14.29 -3.55
C LEU A 61 21.06 -15.66 -2.85
N ARG A 62 21.41 -16.72 -3.60
CA ARG A 62 21.53 -18.08 -3.06
C ARG A 62 22.92 -18.38 -2.52
N SER A 63 23.92 -17.63 -2.96
CA SER A 63 25.30 -17.74 -2.49
C SER A 63 25.51 -17.12 -1.11
N GLU A 64 24.63 -16.21 -0.69
CA GLU A 64 24.50 -15.78 0.70
C GLU A 64 24.06 -16.98 1.56
N GLN A 65 25.03 -17.73 2.10
CA GLN A 65 24.72 -18.68 3.17
C GLN A 65 24.05 -17.88 4.28
N PRO A 66 22.90 -18.34 4.85
CA PRO A 66 22.36 -17.73 6.04
C PRO A 66 23.47 -17.77 7.09
N GLY A 67 24.05 -16.61 7.37
CA GLY A 67 25.10 -16.49 8.36
C GLY A 67 24.61 -17.16 9.62
N GLU A 68 25.38 -18.13 10.11
CA GLU A 68 25.13 -18.75 11.40
C GLU A 68 24.86 -17.61 12.40
N LEU A 69 23.61 -17.48 12.82
CA LEU A 69 23.25 -16.64 13.96
C LEU A 69 23.79 -17.38 15.18
N GLY A 70 25.10 -17.20 15.43
CA GLY A 70 25.76 -17.53 16.67
C GLY A 70 25.40 -16.57 17.79
#